data_AF-A0AA43CI79-F1
#
_entry.id   AF-A0AA43CI79-F1
#
_cell.length_a   1.000
_cell.length_b   1.000
_cell.length_c   1.000
_cell.angle_alpha   90.00
_cell.angle_beta   90.00
_cell.angle_gamma   90.00
#
_symmetry.space_group_name_H-M   'P 1'
#
loop_
_entity.id
_entity.type
_entity.pdbx_description
1 polymer ?
#
loop_
_entity_poly.entity_id
_entity_poly.type
_entity_poly.pdbx_seq_one_letter_code
_entity_poly.pdbx_strand_id
1 'polypeptide(L)' 'MKKLILINAIIWAFMILLSAWLFKGDDNYFYLFGALTIGATLMNSLIHSTGRKSKAKNCLK' A
#
# COMPACT_ATOMS: atom_id res chain seq x y z
N MET A 1 11.63 -1.65 10.20
CA MET A 1 10.16 -1.53 10.10
C MET A 1 9.69 -0.21 9.49
N LYS A 2 9.98 0.97 10.08
CA LYS A 2 9.51 2.27 9.55
C LYS A 2 9.98 2.58 8.12
N LYS A 3 11.26 2.27 7.81
CA LYS A 3 11.83 2.42 6.46
C LYS A 3 11.12 1.53 5.41
N LEU A 4 10.72 0.31 5.78
CA LEU A 4 10.03 -0.62 4.88
C LEU A 4 8.60 -0.17 4.57
N ILE A 5 7.90 0.38 5.57
CA ILE A 5 6.56 0.97 5.38
C ILE A 5 6.64 2.16 4.42
N LEU A 6 7.67 3.01 4.59
CA LEU A 6 7.87 4.16 3.71
C LEU A 6 8.18 3.74 2.27
N ILE A 7 9.07 2.75 2.06
CA ILE A 7 9.38 2.23 0.73
C ILE A 7 8.13 1.63 0.07
N ASN A 8 7.33 0.85 0.82
CA ASN A 8 6.07 0.30 0.31
C ASN A 8 5.09 1.41 -0.13
N ALA A 9 4.93 2.45 0.69
CA ALA A 9 4.06 3.57 0.36
C ALA A 9 4.51 4.33 -0.90
N ILE A 10 5.82 4.53 -1.07
CA ILE A 10 6.39 5.18 -2.26
C ILE A 10 6.14 4.33 -3.51
N ILE A 11 6.31 3.01 -3.45
CA ILE A 11 6.04 2.10 -4.57
C ILE A 11 4.57 2.19 -5.00
N TRP A 12 3.63 2.13 -4.05
CA TRP A 12 2.21 2.28 -4.34
C TRP A 12 1.85 3.65 -4.92
N ALA A 13 2.42 4.72 -4.39
CA ALA A 13 2.22 6.07 -4.93
C ALA A 13 2.72 6.18 -6.37
N PHE A 14 3.88 5.57 -6.68
CA PHE A 14 4.44 5.56 -8.01
C PHE A 14 3.58 4.74 -8.99
N MET A 15 3.08 3.57 -8.56
CA MET A 15 2.15 2.75 -9.36
C MET A 15 0.85 3.49 -9.66
N ILE A 16 0.27 4.17 -8.67
CA ILE A 16 -0.95 4.97 -8.87
C ILE A 16 -0.67 6.10 -9.87
N LEU A 17 0.44 6.81 -9.72
CA LEU A 17 0.81 7.90 -10.64
C LEU A 17 1.06 7.40 -12.08
N LEU A 18 1.75 6.27 -12.24
CA LEU A 18 1.96 5.61 -13.54
C LEU A 18 0.63 5.19 -14.16
N SER A 19 -0.26 4.57 -13.38
CA SER A 19 -1.58 4.18 -13.87
C SER A 19 -2.42 5.39 -14.28
N ALA A 20 -2.34 6.49 -13.52
CA ALA A 20 -3.01 7.75 -13.83
C ALA A 20 -2.54 8.35 -15.14
N TRP A 21 -1.23 8.24 -15.42
CA TRP A 21 -0.67 8.74 -16.66
C TRP A 21 -1.02 7.85 -17.85
N LEU A 22 -0.95 6.52 -17.69
CA LEU A 22 -1.15 5.56 -18.78
C LEU A 22 -2.63 5.38 -19.16
N PHE A 23 -3.54 5.45 -18.19
CA PHE A 23 -4.96 5.15 -18.37
C PHE A 23 -5.86 6.38 -18.26
N LYS A 24 -5.31 7.60 -18.30
CA LYS A 24 -6.07 8.86 -18.15
C LYS A 24 -7.29 9.00 -19.08
N GLY A 25 -7.25 8.36 -20.24
CA GLY A 25 -8.32 8.39 -21.24
C GLY A 25 -9.20 7.14 -21.29
N ASP A 26 -9.01 6.19 -20.38
CA ASP A 26 -9.84 4.98 -20.32
C ASP A 26 -11.02 5.20 -19.37
N ASP A 27 -12.23 4.88 -19.82
CA ASP A 27 -13.46 5.02 -19.03
C ASP A 27 -13.41 4.18 -17.73
N ASN A 28 -12.58 3.13 -17.69
CA ASN A 28 -12.44 2.26 -16.53
C ASN A 28 -11.36 2.71 -15.55
N TYR A 29 -10.66 3.82 -15.83
CA TYR A 29 -9.61 4.32 -14.95
C TYR A 29 -10.09 4.54 -13.52
N PHE A 30 -11.35 4.96 -13.33
CA PHE A 30 -11.93 5.16 -12.00
C PHE A 30 -11.96 3.86 -11.17
N TYR A 31 -12.33 2.73 -11.78
CA TYR A 31 -12.32 1.42 -11.13
C TYR A 31 -10.90 0.95 -10.82
N LEU A 32 -9.98 1.19 -11.76
CA LEU A 32 -8.58 0.81 -11.64
C LEU A 32 -7.89 1.61 -10.51
N PHE A 33 -8.15 2.91 -10.45
CA PHE A 33 -7.70 3.80 -9.39
C PHE A 33 -8.29 3.39 -8.03
N GLY A 34 -9.59 3.09 -7.97
CA GLY A 34 -10.25 2.59 -6.76
C GLY A 34 -9.62 1.29 -6.25
N ALA A 35 -9.42 0.31 -7.14
CA ALA A 35 -8.79 -0.96 -6.81
C ALA A 35 -7.35 -0.79 -6.29
N LEU A 36 -6.54 0.05 -6.95
CA LEU A 36 -5.18 0.38 -6.51
C LEU A 36 -5.17 1.04 -5.14
N THR A 37 -6.10 1.96 -4.87
CA THR A 37 -6.15 2.70 -3.59
C THR A 37 -6.57 1.79 -2.44
N ILE A 38 -7.54 0.90 -2.67
CA ILE A 38 -7.98 -0.12 -1.70
C ILE A 38 -6.83 -1.09 -1.42
N GLY A 39 -6.17 -1.60 -2.48
CA GLY A 39 -5.03 -2.50 -2.36
C GLY A 39 -3.86 -1.89 -1.57
N ALA A 40 -3.51 -0.64 -1.87
CA ALA A 40 -2.48 0.11 -1.15
C ALA A 40 -2.82 0.25 0.34
N THR A 41 -4.07 0.57 0.66
CA THR A 41 -4.54 0.74 2.05
C THR A 41 -4.50 -0.58 2.80
N LEU A 42 -5.00 -1.66 2.18
CA LEU A 42 -5.03 -2.99 2.78
C LEU A 42 -3.62 -3.51 3.07
N MET A 43 -2.70 -3.36 2.11
CA MET A 43 -1.32 -3.80 2.25
C MET A 43 -0.58 -3.00 3.33
N ASN A 44 -0.77 -1.68 3.39
CA ASN A 44 -0.21 -0.86 4.46
C ASN A 44 -0.76 -1.24 5.84
N SER A 45 -2.05 -1.57 5.95
CA SER A 45 -2.67 -2.07 7.19
C SER A 45 -2.12 -3.44 7.61
N LEU A 46 -1.94 -4.36 6.65
CA LEU A 46 -1.34 -5.68 6.87
C LEU A 46 0.11 -5.59 7.36
N ILE A 47 0.93 -4.75 6.74
CA ILE A 47 2.32 -4.53 7.17
C ILE A 47 2.35 -3.91 8.57
N HIS A 48 1.45 -2.95 8.86
CA HIS A 48 1.34 -2.35 10.18
C HIS A 48 0.95 -3.37 11.26
N SER A 49 -0.06 -4.20 10.99
CA SER A 49 -0.55 -5.22 11.93
C SER A 49 0.48 -6.32 12.19
N THR A 50 1.20 -6.76 11.17
CA THR A 50 2.30 -7.73 11.27
C THR A 50 3.46 -7.16 12.08
N GLY A 51 3.79 -5.88 11.89
CA GLY A 51 4.78 -5.18 12.68
C GLY A 51 4.41 -5.04 14.17
N ARG A 52 3.13 -4.87 14.50
CA ARG A 52 2.65 -4.89 15.90
C ARG A 52 2.74 -6.28 16.53
N LYS A 53 2.35 -7.35 15.80
CA LYS A 53 2.45 -8.72 16.30
C LYS A 53 3.90 -9.14 16.61
N SER A 54 4.87 -8.66 15.84
CA SER A 54 6.30 -8.90 16.09
C SER A 54 6.77 -8.27 17.42
N LYS A 55 6.25 -7.10 17.82
CA LYS A 55 6.58 -6.51 19.13
C LYS A 55 5.94 -7.24 20.30
N ALA A 56 4.73 -7.75 20.15
CA ALA A 56 4.02 -8.46 21.23
C ALA A 56 4.72 -9.77 21.63
N LYS A 57 5.34 -10.49 20.69
CA LYS A 57 6.06 -11.74 21.01
C LYS A 57 7.37 -11.53 21.78
N ASN A 58 7.97 -10.34 21.71
CA ASN A 58 9.21 -10.01 22.43
C ASN A 58 8.99 -9.53 23.87
N CYS A 59 7.73 -9.41 24.33
CA CYS A 59 7.41 -9.08 25.72
C CYS A 59 6.99 -10.33 26.55
N LEU A 60 7.00 -11.52 25.94
CA LEU A 60 6.66 -12.81 26.56
C LEU A 60 7.86 -13.77 26.60
N LYS A 61 9.09 -13.25 26.46
CA LYS A 61 10.33 -14.01 26.57
C LYS A 61 11.18 -13.46 27.70
#